data_AF-A0A349EK37-F1
#
_entry.id   AF-A0A349EK37-F1
#
_cell.length_a   1.000
_cell.length_b   1.000
_cell.length_c   1.000
_cell.angle_alpha   90.00
_cell.angle_beta   90.00
_cell.angle_gamma   90.00
#
_symmetry.space_group_name_H-M   'P 1'
#
loop_
_entity.id
_entity.type
_entity.pdbx_description
1 polymer ?
#
loop_
_entity_poly.entity_id
_entity_poly.type
_entity_poly.pdbx_seq_one_letter_code
_entity_poly.pdbx_strand_id
1 'polypeptide(L)'
;MNRKSGMPDLAKLRKSAEQKLGKQLGESIKLSAPEASRIIQELQTHQIELEMQNDELRSAQEALEASRSKYVELYDFAPVGYFTVDARGLIREVNLTGAQQLGIAGRSLIETSFISFMEDSGDRRTYSAHRKEAFRTQARQICEVRLKKRGGPAFSAQLQSIAAENIDEKAGWIRTAVVDIEERKILETERERLIGELQAALSKLKVLKGLLPICAWCKSIRDDEGYWQQVDAYITTHTDTLFTHCLCPACAEKVSKDLPKNE
;
A
#
# COMPACT_ATOMS: atom_id res chain seq x y z
N MET A 1 16.84 23.06 -19.71
CA MET A 1 18.26 23.43 -19.55
C MET A 1 19.13 22.19 -19.82
N ASN A 2 19.93 22.28 -20.88
CA ASN A 2 21.12 21.50 -21.24
C ASN A 2 21.46 20.22 -20.46
N ARG A 3 21.43 19.07 -21.16
CA ARG A 3 22.58 18.16 -21.21
C ARG A 3 22.78 17.66 -22.64
N LYS A 4 23.66 18.34 -23.38
CA LYS A 4 24.36 17.78 -24.53
C LYS A 4 25.26 16.66 -23.99
N SER A 5 24.82 15.42 -24.09
CA SER A 5 25.70 14.25 -23.97
C SER A 5 26.79 14.38 -25.03
N GLY A 6 28.05 14.32 -24.60
CA GLY A 6 29.20 14.60 -25.43
C GLY A 6 29.37 13.57 -26.54
N MET A 7 28.98 13.93 -27.76
CA MET A 7 29.51 13.28 -28.95
C MET A 7 31.03 13.53 -28.95
N PRO A 8 31.88 12.48 -28.96
CA PRO A 8 33.31 12.67 -29.11
C PRO A 8 33.58 13.37 -30.45
N ASP A 9 34.42 14.40 -30.41
CA ASP A 9 34.78 15.23 -31.56
C ASP A 9 35.43 14.35 -32.65
N LEU A 10 34.66 14.07 -33.71
CA LEU A 10 35.04 13.21 -34.84
C LEU A 10 36.37 13.63 -35.47
N ALA A 11 36.69 14.95 -35.46
CA ALA A 11 37.94 15.46 -35.99
C ALA A 11 39.15 15.01 -35.15
N LYS A 12 39.00 14.88 -33.82
CA LYS A 12 40.06 14.41 -32.91
C LYS A 12 40.27 12.90 -33.01
N LEU A 13 39.18 12.13 -33.15
CA LEU A 13 39.25 10.67 -33.34
C LEU A 13 39.93 10.33 -34.66
N ARG A 14 39.59 11.03 -35.74
CA ARG A 14 40.22 10.87 -37.07
C ARG A 14 41.71 11.17 -37.04
N LYS A 15 42.11 12.27 -36.42
CA LYS A 15 43.53 12.67 -36.29
C LYS A 15 44.35 11.67 -35.46
N SER A 16 43.76 11.10 -34.40
CA SER A 16 44.38 10.02 -33.62
C SER A 16 44.49 8.70 -34.40
N ALA A 17 43.49 8.35 -35.20
CA ALA A 17 43.53 7.16 -36.05
C ALA A 17 44.60 7.30 -37.14
N GLU A 18 44.67 8.45 -37.82
CA GLU A 18 45.69 8.78 -38.82
C GLU A 18 47.11 8.76 -38.24
N GLN A 19 47.31 9.27 -37.01
CA GLN A 19 48.62 9.19 -36.33
C GLN A 19 49.02 7.76 -35.92
N LYS A 20 48.07 6.90 -35.58
CA LYS A 20 48.34 5.48 -35.29
C LYS A 20 48.68 4.69 -36.56
N LEU A 21 47.93 4.91 -37.64
CA LEU A 21 48.15 4.29 -38.95
C LEU A 21 49.45 4.75 -39.62
N GLY A 22 49.76 6.06 -39.56
CA GLY A 22 50.97 6.64 -40.14
C GLY A 22 52.28 6.20 -39.47
N LYS A 23 52.23 5.62 -38.27
CA LYS A 23 53.40 4.97 -37.63
C LYS A 23 53.57 3.49 -38.01
N GLN A 24 52.55 2.84 -38.58
CA GLN A 24 52.60 1.42 -38.97
C GLN A 24 52.95 1.20 -40.45
N LEU A 25 52.64 2.14 -41.35
CA LEU A 25 53.00 2.03 -42.78
C LEU A 25 54.29 2.81 -43.10
N GLY A 26 55.44 2.23 -42.76
CA GLY A 26 56.77 2.79 -43.03
C GLY A 26 57.44 2.30 -44.31
N GLU A 27 56.83 1.40 -45.09
CA GLU A 27 57.46 0.83 -46.29
C GLU A 27 56.52 0.88 -47.49
N SER A 28 57.04 1.34 -48.63
CA SER A 28 56.34 1.50 -49.89
C SER A 28 55.88 0.16 -50.46
N ILE A 29 54.64 -0.23 -50.17
CA ILE A 29 54.01 -1.43 -50.72
C ILE A 29 53.69 -1.19 -52.20
N LYS A 30 54.48 -1.75 -53.12
CA LYS A 30 54.14 -1.81 -54.55
C LYS A 30 53.13 -2.94 -54.79
N LEU A 31 51.84 -2.64 -54.59
CA LEU A 31 50.75 -3.57 -54.89
C LEU A 31 50.47 -3.64 -56.39
N SER A 32 50.23 -4.84 -56.92
CA SER A 32 49.66 -4.99 -58.26
C SER A 32 48.17 -4.60 -58.25
N ALA A 33 47.65 -4.14 -59.40
CA ALA A 33 46.24 -3.76 -59.54
C ALA A 33 45.22 -4.82 -59.03
N PRO A 34 45.38 -6.14 -59.28
CA PRO A 34 44.46 -7.13 -58.73
C PRO A 34 44.57 -7.30 -57.21
N GLU A 35 45.76 -7.15 -56.62
CA GLU A 35 45.94 -7.23 -55.16
C GLU A 35 45.35 -6.00 -54.46
N ALA A 36 45.48 -4.82 -55.05
CA ALA A 36 44.86 -3.59 -54.55
C ALA A 36 43.32 -3.68 -54.54
N SER A 37 42.71 -4.19 -55.63
CA SER A 37 41.25 -4.41 -55.67
C SER A 37 40.75 -5.38 -54.61
N ARG A 38 41.49 -6.47 -54.35
CA ARG A 38 41.12 -7.47 -53.33
C ARG A 38 41.13 -6.85 -51.92
N ILE A 39 42.16 -6.08 -51.58
CA ILE A 39 42.26 -5.39 -50.29
C ILE A 39 41.18 -4.33 -50.15
N ILE A 40 40.87 -3.58 -51.21
CA ILE A 40 39.77 -2.60 -51.19
C ILE A 40 38.43 -3.29 -50.92
N GLN A 41 38.17 -4.43 -51.57
CA GLN A 41 36.94 -5.19 -51.36
C GLN A 41 36.85 -5.76 -49.93
N GLU A 42 37.97 -6.24 -49.37
CA GLU A 42 38.05 -6.72 -47.99
C GLU A 42 37.85 -5.58 -46.98
N LEU A 43 38.47 -4.41 -47.21
CA LEU A 43 38.25 -3.21 -46.40
C LEU A 43 36.80 -2.70 -46.47
N GLN A 44 36.19 -2.71 -47.66
CA GLN A 44 34.78 -2.36 -47.83
C GLN A 44 33.86 -3.33 -47.09
N THR A 45 34.18 -4.63 -47.13
CA THR A 45 33.44 -5.66 -46.39
C THR A 45 33.50 -5.38 -44.89
N HIS A 46 34.71 -5.16 -44.35
CA HIS A 46 34.87 -4.81 -42.94
C HIS A 46 34.22 -3.47 -42.56
N GLN A 47 34.22 -2.48 -43.46
CA GLN A 47 33.56 -1.22 -43.20
C GLN A 47 32.05 -1.40 -43.06
N ILE A 48 31.43 -2.16 -43.96
CA ILE A 48 30.00 -2.51 -43.87
C ILE A 48 29.72 -3.30 -42.59
N GLU A 49 30.56 -4.27 -42.24
CA GLU A 49 30.43 -5.05 -41.01
C GLU A 49 30.48 -4.16 -39.75
N LEU A 50 31.42 -3.21 -39.70
CA LEU A 50 31.54 -2.25 -38.60
C LEU A 50 30.35 -1.30 -38.52
N GLU A 51 29.82 -0.85 -39.65
CA GLU A 51 28.62 -0.01 -39.70
C GLU A 51 27.41 -0.78 -39.16
N MET A 52 27.22 -2.05 -39.56
CA MET A 52 26.16 -2.91 -39.03
C MET A 52 26.33 -3.16 -37.52
N GLN A 53 27.53 -3.47 -37.04
CA GLN A 53 27.79 -3.66 -35.60
C GLN A 53 27.52 -2.39 -34.78
N ASN A 54 27.82 -1.22 -35.33
CA ASN A 54 27.54 0.06 -34.69
C ASN A 54 26.03 0.32 -34.60
N ASP A 55 25.29 0.03 -35.67
CA ASP A 55 23.83 0.14 -35.69
C ASP A 55 23.15 -0.83 -34.72
N GLU A 56 23.63 -2.07 -34.64
CA GLU A 56 23.17 -3.05 -33.64
C GLU A 56 23.48 -2.57 -32.22
N LEU A 57 24.69 -2.08 -31.96
CA LEU A 57 25.09 -1.57 -30.65
C LEU A 57 24.24 -0.38 -30.22
N ARG A 58 24.00 0.57 -31.13
CA ARG A 58 23.15 1.74 -30.88
C ARG A 58 21.72 1.31 -30.55
N SER A 59 21.16 0.40 -31.34
CA SER A 59 19.81 -0.13 -31.10
C SER A 59 19.72 -0.83 -29.74
N ALA A 60 20.74 -1.61 -29.37
CA ALA A 60 20.81 -2.26 -28.06
C ALA A 60 20.94 -1.26 -26.90
N GLN A 61 21.72 -0.18 -27.08
CA GLN A 61 21.83 0.90 -26.10
C GLN A 61 20.51 1.64 -25.91
N GLU A 62 19.81 2.00 -26.99
CA GLU A 62 18.51 2.65 -26.93
C GLU A 62 17.47 1.76 -26.22
N ALA A 63 17.44 0.47 -26.53
CA ALA A 63 16.55 -0.49 -25.87
C ALA A 63 16.88 -0.62 -24.36
N LEU A 64 18.16 -0.63 -24.00
CA LEU A 64 18.61 -0.69 -22.61
C LEU A 64 18.23 0.58 -21.84
N GLU A 65 18.43 1.76 -22.43
CA GLU A 65 18.04 3.04 -21.82
C GLU A 65 16.53 3.16 -21.64
N ALA A 66 15.74 2.71 -22.62
CA ALA A 66 14.29 2.67 -22.50
C ALA A 66 13.83 1.75 -21.36
N SER A 67 14.41 0.55 -21.26
CA SER A 67 14.13 -0.40 -20.18
C SER A 67 14.53 0.16 -18.80
N ARG A 68 15.72 0.77 -18.71
CA ARG A 68 16.21 1.40 -17.48
C ARG A 68 15.31 2.55 -17.03
N SER A 69 14.88 3.40 -17.96
CA SER A 69 14.01 4.55 -17.67
C SER A 69 12.66 4.08 -17.13
N LYS A 70 12.06 3.06 -17.75
CA LYS A 70 10.81 2.45 -17.28
C LYS A 70 10.95 1.86 -15.87
N TYR A 71 12.08 1.22 -15.56
CA TYR A 71 12.33 0.69 -14.23
C TYR A 71 12.40 1.80 -13.17
N VAL A 72 13.14 2.88 -13.45
CA VAL A 72 13.25 4.03 -12.54
C VAL A 72 11.87 4.62 -12.27
N GLU A 73 11.03 4.77 -13.31
CA GLU A 73 9.67 5.30 -13.12
C GLU A 73 8.81 4.41 -12.21
N LEU A 74 8.79 3.10 -12.47
CA LEU A 74 7.99 2.14 -11.69
C LEU A 74 8.51 2.00 -10.25
N TYR A 75 9.81 2.15 -10.02
CA TYR A 75 10.41 1.99 -8.70
C TYR A 75 10.36 3.28 -7.87
N ASP A 76 10.87 4.40 -8.41
CA ASP A 76 11.01 5.65 -7.67
C ASP A 76 9.68 6.39 -7.48
N PHE A 77 8.77 6.33 -8.46
CA PHE A 77 7.47 7.01 -8.37
C PHE A 77 6.32 6.09 -7.98
N ALA A 78 6.62 4.89 -7.48
CA ALA A 78 5.60 4.05 -6.85
C ALA A 78 4.97 4.80 -5.66
N PRO A 79 3.64 4.72 -5.46
CA PRO A 79 2.97 5.33 -4.30
C PRO A 79 3.29 4.63 -2.96
N VAL A 80 4.16 3.63 -2.99
CA VAL A 80 4.60 2.85 -1.83
C VAL A 80 6.10 3.04 -1.63
N GLY A 81 6.53 3.10 -0.37
CA GLY A 81 7.95 3.15 -0.02
C GLY A 81 8.58 1.78 -0.19
N TYR A 82 9.53 1.62 -1.10
CA TYR A 82 10.29 0.38 -1.25
C TYR A 82 11.61 0.49 -0.53
N PHE A 83 11.92 -0.52 0.29
CA PHE A 83 13.16 -0.64 1.04
C PHE A 83 13.74 -2.03 0.83
N THR A 84 15.03 -2.09 0.49
CA THR A 84 15.81 -3.33 0.55
C THR A 84 16.61 -3.29 1.85
N VAL A 85 16.45 -4.29 2.71
CA VAL A 85 17.12 -4.35 4.01
C VAL A 85 17.93 -5.64 4.10
N ASP A 86 19.16 -5.55 4.58
CA ASP A 86 20.04 -6.71 4.75
C ASP A 86 19.65 -7.57 5.97
N ALA A 87 20.29 -8.74 6.12
CA ALA A 87 20.05 -9.64 7.25
C ALA A 87 20.29 -9.00 8.63
N ARG A 88 21.14 -7.98 8.73
CA ARG A 88 21.40 -7.24 9.97
C ARG A 88 20.30 -6.22 10.27
N GLY A 89 19.53 -5.80 9.27
CA GLY A 89 18.51 -4.77 9.38
C GLY A 89 18.96 -3.40 8.88
N LEU A 90 20.04 -3.34 8.09
CA LEU A 90 20.52 -2.10 7.49
C LEU A 90 19.87 -1.88 6.13
N ILE A 91 19.46 -0.65 5.85
CA ILE A 91 18.88 -0.26 4.56
C ILE A 91 19.99 -0.27 3.51
N ARG A 92 19.80 -1.06 2.44
CA ARG A 92 20.69 -1.13 1.29
C ARG A 92 20.20 -0.29 0.13
N GLU A 93 18.89 -0.26 -0.06
CA GLU A 93 18.24 0.54 -1.10
C GLU A 93 16.94 1.10 -0.56
N VAL A 94 16.56 2.26 -1.09
CA VAL A 94 15.28 2.90 -0.82
C VAL A 94 14.85 3.69 -2.06
N ASN A 95 13.58 3.61 -2.42
CA ASN A 95 13.03 4.42 -3.50
C ASN A 95 12.76 5.86 -3.04
N LEU A 96 12.45 6.75 -3.99
CA LEU A 96 12.17 8.15 -3.68
C LEU A 96 11.00 8.31 -2.69
N THR A 97 9.91 7.56 -2.85
CA THR A 97 8.73 7.61 -1.95
C THR A 97 9.09 7.22 -0.52
N GLY A 98 9.86 6.15 -0.30
CA GLY A 98 10.28 5.73 1.04
C GLY A 98 11.16 6.76 1.73
N ALA A 99 12.05 7.42 0.97
CA ALA A 99 12.85 8.53 1.47
C ALA A 99 11.97 9.72 1.90
N GLN A 100 10.95 10.07 1.09
CA GLN A 100 9.98 11.13 1.41
C GLN A 100 9.11 10.81 2.63
N GLN A 101 8.67 9.55 2.78
CA GLN A 101 7.90 9.08 3.93
C GLN A 101 8.68 9.27 5.24
N LEU A 102 9.97 8.92 5.26
CA LEU A 102 10.84 9.12 6.43
C LEU A 102 11.34 10.57 6.59
N GLY A 103 11.17 11.43 5.58
CA GLY A 103 11.64 12.82 5.61
C GLY A 103 13.17 12.95 5.55
N ILE A 104 13.86 11.95 4.99
CA ILE A 104 15.33 11.88 4.94
C ILE A 104 15.75 11.60 3.50
N ALA A 105 16.78 12.28 3.02
CA ALA A 105 17.33 12.01 1.69
C ALA A 105 17.80 10.55 1.58
N GLY A 106 17.46 9.85 0.49
CA GLY A 106 17.77 8.43 0.30
C GLY A 106 19.24 8.07 0.56
N ARG A 107 20.18 8.91 0.12
CA ARG A 107 21.63 8.74 0.37
C ARG A 107 22.02 8.66 1.85
N SER A 108 21.26 9.30 2.73
CA SER A 108 21.49 9.32 4.18
C SER A 108 20.77 8.18 4.90
N LEU A 109 19.88 7.47 4.21
CA LEU A 109 19.21 6.27 4.71
C LEU A 109 20.03 5.01 4.45
N ILE A 110 20.88 4.98 3.42
CA ILE A 110 21.72 3.83 3.12
C ILE A 110 22.66 3.54 4.30
N GLU A 111 22.80 2.25 4.63
CA GLU A 111 23.53 1.70 5.77
C GLU A 111 23.02 2.10 7.15
N THR A 112 21.87 2.79 7.23
CA THR A 112 21.22 3.06 8.51
C THR A 112 20.31 1.90 8.92
N SER A 113 20.12 1.72 10.22
CA SER A 113 19.27 0.65 10.74
C SER A 113 17.80 1.01 10.64
N PHE A 114 17.01 0.20 9.94
CA PHE A 114 15.58 0.46 9.73
C PHE A 114 14.78 0.50 11.05
N ILE A 115 15.16 -0.32 12.03
CA ILE A 115 14.50 -0.39 13.35
C ILE A 115 14.64 0.91 14.16
N SER A 116 15.62 1.77 13.82
CA SER A 116 15.85 3.04 14.50
C SER A 116 14.70 4.04 14.30
N PHE A 117 13.92 3.86 13.23
CA PHE A 117 12.76 4.69 12.93
C PHE A 117 11.51 4.32 13.73
N MET A 118 11.59 3.37 14.67
CA MET A 118 10.48 2.96 15.54
C MET A 118 10.65 3.56 16.95
N GLU A 119 9.61 4.23 17.47
CA GLU A 119 9.65 4.84 18.82
C GLU A 119 9.48 3.79 19.91
N ASP A 120 8.45 2.96 19.77
CA ASP A 120 8.00 2.07 20.82
C ASP A 120 8.78 0.75 20.83
N SER A 121 8.99 0.23 22.03
CA SER A 121 9.60 -1.08 22.27
C SER A 121 8.72 -2.23 21.75
N GLY A 122 7.39 -2.05 21.70
CA GLY A 122 6.45 -2.95 21.05
C GLY A 122 6.71 -3.05 19.55
N ASP A 123 6.70 -1.92 18.85
CA ASP A 123 6.93 -1.85 17.39
C ASP A 123 8.27 -2.47 16.98
N ARG A 124 9.34 -2.20 17.74
CA ARG A 124 10.66 -2.81 17.50
C ARG A 124 10.63 -4.33 17.61
N ARG A 125 9.91 -4.88 18.59
CA ARG A 125 9.75 -6.33 18.74
C ARG A 125 8.91 -6.91 17.60
N THR A 126 7.82 -6.25 17.23
CA THR A 126 6.97 -6.64 16.10
C THR A 126 7.78 -6.73 14.81
N TYR A 127 8.55 -5.69 14.48
CA TYR A 127 9.41 -5.69 13.30
C TYR A 127 10.51 -6.75 13.36
N SER A 128 11.15 -6.94 14.52
CA SER A 128 12.17 -7.97 14.66
C SER A 128 11.61 -9.37 14.47
N ALA A 129 10.39 -9.65 14.94
CA ALA A 129 9.71 -10.92 14.74
C ALA A 129 9.34 -11.11 13.26
N HIS A 130 8.72 -10.09 12.66
CA HIS A 130 8.39 -10.03 11.23
C HIS A 130 9.59 -10.30 10.33
N ARG A 131 10.74 -9.67 10.59
CA ARG A 131 11.98 -9.88 9.83
C ARG A 131 12.46 -11.33 9.95
N LYS A 132 12.51 -11.88 11.17
CA LYS A 132 12.92 -13.27 11.39
C LYS A 132 12.00 -14.23 10.64
N GLU A 133 10.70 -13.98 10.68
CA GLU A 133 9.69 -14.81 10.04
C GLU A 133 9.77 -14.75 8.51
N ALA A 134 10.04 -13.57 7.94
CA ALA A 134 10.24 -13.40 6.50
C ALA A 134 11.43 -14.20 5.99
N PHE A 135 12.55 -14.22 6.74
CA PHE A 135 13.70 -15.06 6.40
C PHE A 135 13.43 -16.55 6.60
N ARG A 136 12.70 -16.92 7.66
CA ARG A 136 12.41 -18.31 8.01
C ARG A 136 11.48 -18.99 7.02
N THR A 137 10.41 -18.29 6.62
CA THR A 137 9.36 -18.84 5.75
C THR A 137 9.60 -18.58 4.28
N GLN A 138 10.44 -17.59 3.95
CA GLN A 138 10.59 -17.04 2.60
C GLN A 138 9.26 -16.61 1.95
N ALA A 139 8.21 -16.43 2.76
CA ALA A 139 6.88 -16.04 2.33
C ALA A 139 6.61 -14.58 2.70
N ARG A 140 5.60 -13.99 2.04
CA ARG A 140 5.16 -12.62 2.34
C ARG A 140 4.67 -12.52 3.78
N GLN A 141 5.31 -11.65 4.56
CA GLN A 141 4.91 -11.27 5.91
C GLN A 141 4.32 -9.87 5.92
N ILE A 142 3.39 -9.62 6.84
CA ILE A 142 2.75 -8.32 7.02
C ILE A 142 2.78 -7.96 8.51
N CYS A 143 3.18 -6.72 8.81
CA CYS A 143 3.01 -6.16 10.14
C CYS A 143 2.67 -4.67 10.05
N GLU A 144 2.13 -4.13 11.15
CA GLU A 144 1.87 -2.71 11.31
C GLU A 144 2.72 -2.16 12.45
N VAL A 145 3.35 -1.02 12.21
CA VAL A 145 4.23 -0.35 13.18
C VAL A 145 4.08 1.16 13.05
N ARG A 146 4.43 1.90 14.10
CA ARG A 146 4.52 3.36 14.03
C ARG A 146 5.95 3.79 13.67
N LEU A 147 6.09 4.55 12.58
CA LEU A 147 7.36 5.06 12.09
C LEU A 147 7.52 6.55 12.38
N LYS A 148 8.71 6.94 12.82
CA LYS A 148 9.12 8.34 12.98
C LYS A 148 9.46 8.95 11.63
N LYS A 149 8.97 10.17 11.42
CA LYS A 149 9.40 11.03 10.32
C LYS A 149 10.36 12.10 10.82
N ARG A 150 11.47 12.33 10.12
CA ARG A 150 12.37 13.44 10.45
C ARG A 150 11.68 14.77 10.12
N GLY A 151 11.41 15.57 11.16
CA GLY A 151 10.77 16.87 11.00
C GLY A 151 9.24 16.83 10.83
N GLY A 152 8.58 15.74 11.24
CA GLY A 152 7.13 15.61 11.20
C GLY A 152 6.59 14.65 12.27
N PRO A 153 5.26 14.51 12.37
CA PRO A 153 4.64 13.53 13.25
C PRO A 153 4.98 12.10 12.80
N ALA A 154 4.97 11.18 13.76
CA ALA A 154 5.01 9.76 13.44
C ALA A 154 3.71 9.34 12.73
N PHE A 155 3.79 8.31 11.90
CA PHE A 155 2.66 7.79 11.13
C PHE A 155 2.56 6.27 11.27
N SER A 156 1.36 5.73 11.10
CA SER A 156 1.09 4.30 11.09
C SER A 156 1.47 3.73 9.73
N ALA A 157 2.39 2.77 9.72
CA ALA A 157 2.87 2.13 8.50
C ALA A 157 2.55 0.65 8.49
N GLN A 158 2.04 0.15 7.36
CA GLN A 158 1.99 -1.27 7.08
C GLN A 158 3.24 -1.69 6.31
N LEU A 159 3.97 -2.65 6.85
CA LEU A 159 5.15 -3.25 6.24
C LEU A 159 4.75 -4.58 5.62
N GLN A 160 5.03 -4.75 4.32
CA GLN A 160 4.94 -6.04 3.65
C GLN A 160 6.33 -6.46 3.20
N SER A 161 6.86 -7.54 3.77
CA SER A 161 8.23 -7.99 3.46
C SER A 161 8.24 -9.40 2.90
N ILE A 162 9.15 -9.62 1.95
CA ILE A 162 9.47 -10.94 1.42
C ILE A 162 10.99 -11.10 1.37
N ALA A 163 11.49 -12.30 1.67
CA ALA A 163 12.90 -12.61 1.48
C ALA A 163 13.25 -12.57 -0.02
N ALA A 164 14.42 -12.04 -0.34
CA ALA A 164 14.96 -12.00 -1.68
C ALA A 164 16.39 -12.57 -1.64
N GLU A 165 16.73 -13.33 -2.68
CA GLU A 165 18.09 -13.80 -2.89
C GLU A 165 18.98 -12.64 -3.34
N ASN A 166 20.19 -12.59 -2.80
CA ASN A 166 21.22 -11.65 -3.21
C ASN A 166 22.04 -12.31 -4.32
N ILE A 167 22.27 -11.58 -5.42
CA ILE A 167 23.05 -12.07 -6.58
C ILE A 167 24.54 -12.24 -6.21
N ASP A 168 25.04 -11.48 -5.22
CA ASP A 168 26.48 -11.41 -4.90
C ASP A 168 26.89 -12.08 -3.56
N GLU A 169 25.99 -12.30 -2.59
CA GLU A 169 26.36 -12.89 -1.28
C GLU A 169 25.35 -13.92 -0.77
N LYS A 170 25.83 -14.92 -0.01
CA LYS A 170 25.01 -15.88 0.76
C LYS A 170 24.13 -15.22 1.83
N ALA A 171 24.29 -13.92 2.11
CA ALA A 171 23.45 -13.18 3.03
C ALA A 171 22.19 -12.71 2.30
N GLY A 172 21.05 -13.34 2.60
CA GLY A 172 19.75 -12.96 2.05
C GLY A 172 19.34 -11.53 2.43
N TRP A 173 18.55 -10.91 1.57
CA TRP A 173 17.92 -9.61 1.82
C TRP A 173 16.43 -9.77 2.05
N ILE A 174 15.78 -8.74 2.60
CA ILE A 174 14.32 -8.61 2.56
C ILE A 174 13.94 -7.37 1.77
N ARG A 175 13.01 -7.55 0.85
CA ARG A 175 12.34 -6.43 0.16
C ARG A 175 11.10 -6.10 0.94
N THR A 176 10.96 -4.85 1.35
CA THR A 176 9.87 -4.35 2.18
C THR A 176 9.16 -3.22 1.46
N ALA A 177 7.86 -3.39 1.24
CA ALA A 177 6.96 -2.31 0.86
C ALA A 177 6.39 -1.67 2.14
N VAL A 178 6.39 -0.34 2.17
CA VAL A 178 5.94 0.49 3.28
C VAL A 178 4.79 1.36 2.78
N VAL A 179 3.61 1.12 3.35
CA VAL A 179 2.39 1.83 3.01
C VAL A 179 1.98 2.67 4.21
N ASP A 180 1.79 3.97 4.02
CA ASP A 180 1.17 4.83 5.03
C ASP A 180 -0.32 4.47 5.12
N ILE A 181 -0.76 4.10 6.31
CA ILE A 181 -2.13 3.67 6.59
C ILE A 181 -2.81 4.57 7.63
N GLU A 182 -2.29 5.77 7.89
CA GLU A 182 -2.86 6.68 8.90
C GLU A 182 -4.30 7.08 8.55
N GLU A 183 -4.54 7.53 7.32
CA GLU A 183 -5.89 7.88 6.83
C GLU A 183 -6.84 6.68 6.93
N ARG A 184 -6.36 5.50 6.53
CA ARG A 184 -7.12 4.26 6.61
C ARG A 184 -7.53 3.94 8.06
N LYS A 185 -6.60 4.06 9.02
CA LYS A 185 -6.88 3.79 10.45
C LYS A 185 -7.88 4.80 11.03
N ILE A 186 -7.79 6.06 10.64
CA ILE A 186 -8.75 7.09 11.06
C ILE A 186 -10.16 6.73 10.55
N LEU A 187 -10.27 6.37 9.27
CA LEU A 187 -11.55 5.96 8.67
C LEU A 187 -12.12 4.69 9.30
N GLU A 188 -11.27 3.70 9.58
CA GLU A 188 -11.68 2.46 10.26
C GLU A 188 -12.22 2.75 11.67
N THR A 189 -11.53 3.59 12.45
CA THR A 189 -11.95 3.97 13.80
C THR A 189 -13.26 4.75 13.80
N GLU A 190 -13.41 5.71 12.87
CA GLU A 190 -14.64 6.49 12.74
C GLU A 190 -15.82 5.60 12.31
N ARG A 191 -15.59 4.66 11.40
CA ARG A 191 -16.60 3.68 11.02
C ARG A 191 -17.04 2.83 12.21
N GLU A 192 -16.11 2.34 13.02
CA GLU A 192 -16.42 1.56 14.22
C GLU A 192 -17.21 2.38 15.24
N ARG A 193 -16.88 3.66 15.42
CA ARG A 193 -17.63 4.60 16.26
C ARG A 193 -19.08 4.73 15.80
N LEU A 194 -19.29 5.01 14.51
CA LEU A 194 -20.64 5.15 13.92
C LEU A 194 -21.45 3.86 14.01
N ILE A 195 -20.82 2.70 13.83
CA ILE A 195 -21.47 1.39 14.02
C ILE A 195 -21.92 1.23 15.48
N GLY A 196 -21.06 1.57 16.45
CA GLY A 196 -21.41 1.54 17.86
C GLY A 196 -22.58 2.47 18.21
N GLU A 197 -22.60 3.68 17.64
CA GLU A 197 -23.70 4.64 17.81
C GLU A 197 -25.01 4.14 17.22
N LEU A 198 -24.97 3.56 16.01
CA LEU A 198 -26.15 2.97 15.39
C LEU A 198 -26.68 1.79 16.20
N GLN A 199 -25.80 0.91 16.69
CA GLN A 199 -26.20 -0.21 17.56
C GLN A 199 -26.83 0.28 18.87
N ALA A 200 -26.26 1.32 19.49
CA ALA A 200 -26.81 1.93 20.70
C ALA A 200 -28.13 2.67 20.46
N ALA A 201 -28.36 3.22 19.26
CA ALA A 201 -29.64 3.81 18.89
C ALA A 201 -30.70 2.73 18.63
N LEU A 202 -30.34 1.65 17.94
CA LEU A 202 -31.22 0.51 17.69
C LEU A 202 -31.64 -0.21 18.97
N SER A 203 -30.75 -0.31 19.98
CA SER A 203 -31.11 -0.92 21.27
C SER A 203 -32.13 -0.10 22.07
N LYS A 204 -32.28 1.20 21.79
CA LYS A 204 -33.29 2.06 22.41
C LYS A 204 -34.68 1.89 21.81
N LEU A 205 -34.80 1.31 20.62
CA LEU A 205 -36.10 0.90 20.08
C LEU A 205 -36.54 -0.35 20.85
N LYS A 206 -37.28 -0.15 21.95
CA LYS A 206 -37.92 -1.18 22.77
C LYS A 206 -38.95 -1.94 21.94
N VAL A 207 -38.51 -2.89 21.12
CA VAL A 207 -39.41 -3.85 20.50
C VAL A 207 -39.82 -4.82 21.60
N LEU A 208 -41.13 -4.88 21.93
CA LEU A 208 -41.70 -5.97 22.71
C LEU A 208 -41.33 -7.29 22.01
N LYS A 209 -40.30 -7.97 22.50
CA LYS A 209 -39.87 -9.27 21.99
C LYS A 209 -40.44 -10.36 22.88
N GLY A 210 -41.24 -11.25 22.30
CA GLY A 210 -41.67 -12.50 22.93
C GLY A 210 -43.19 -12.66 23.04
N LEU A 211 -43.60 -13.83 23.55
CA LEU A 211 -44.97 -14.11 23.93
C LEU A 211 -45.19 -13.58 25.35
N LEU A 212 -46.01 -12.54 25.50
CA LEU A 212 -46.36 -11.99 26.81
C LEU A 212 -47.38 -12.91 27.50
N PRO A 213 -47.06 -13.48 28.67
CA PRO A 213 -48.01 -14.30 29.41
C PRO A 213 -49.13 -13.43 29.99
N ILE A 214 -50.37 -13.70 29.57
CA ILE A 214 -51.57 -13.01 30.09
C ILE A 214 -52.40 -13.93 30.96
N CYS A 215 -53.04 -13.38 31.99
CA CYS A 215 -53.96 -14.13 32.82
C CYS A 215 -55.21 -14.47 32.00
N ALA A 216 -55.58 -15.75 31.94
CA ALA A 216 -56.74 -16.20 31.17
C ALA A 216 -58.05 -15.56 31.65
N TRP A 217 -58.15 -15.22 32.95
CA TRP A 217 -59.32 -14.66 33.59
C TRP A 217 -59.40 -13.13 33.50
N CYS A 218 -58.44 -12.40 34.09
CA CYS A 218 -58.48 -10.94 34.19
C CYS A 218 -57.71 -10.20 33.08
N LYS A 219 -57.01 -10.92 32.19
CA LYS A 219 -56.21 -10.39 31.08
C LYS A 219 -55.02 -9.49 31.46
N SER A 220 -54.67 -9.39 32.74
CA SER A 220 -53.41 -8.78 33.20
C SER A 220 -52.19 -9.45 32.56
N ILE A 221 -51.11 -8.69 32.35
CA ILE A 221 -49.82 -9.19 31.85
C ILE A 221 -48.93 -9.52 33.06
N ARG A 222 -48.22 -10.65 32.99
CA ARG A 222 -47.15 -10.95 33.94
C ARG A 222 -45.82 -10.45 33.39
N ASP A 223 -45.13 -9.62 34.16
CA ASP A 223 -43.80 -9.11 33.81
C ASP A 223 -42.70 -10.16 34.06
N ASP A 224 -41.45 -9.80 33.73
CA ASP A 224 -40.28 -10.67 33.85
C ASP A 224 -39.91 -10.96 35.33
N GLU A 225 -40.37 -10.14 36.27
CA GLU A 225 -40.20 -10.33 37.72
C GLU A 225 -41.32 -11.20 38.33
N GLY A 226 -42.35 -11.54 37.54
CA GLY A 226 -43.46 -12.38 37.94
C GLY A 226 -44.66 -11.64 38.53
N TYR A 227 -44.65 -10.31 38.54
CA TYR A 227 -45.78 -9.50 39.00
C TYR A 227 -46.84 -9.32 37.92
N TRP A 228 -48.09 -9.21 38.34
CA TRP A 228 -49.23 -9.01 37.46
C TRP A 228 -49.60 -7.53 37.39
N GLN A 229 -49.65 -6.99 36.18
CA GLN A 229 -49.98 -5.60 35.92
C GLN A 229 -51.09 -5.50 34.88
N GLN A 230 -51.82 -4.38 34.86
CA GLN A 230 -52.78 -4.14 33.77
C GLN A 230 -52.05 -3.95 32.44
N VAL A 231 -52.72 -4.33 31.35
CA VAL A 231 -52.14 -4.35 30.00
C VAL A 231 -51.67 -2.96 29.57
N ASP A 232 -52.47 -1.95 29.82
CA ASP A 232 -52.20 -0.54 29.53
C ASP A 232 -51.00 -0.02 30.33
N ALA A 233 -50.95 -0.29 31.63
CA ALA A 233 -49.83 0.06 32.49
C ALA A 233 -48.53 -0.60 32.02
N TYR A 234 -48.58 -1.90 31.68
CA TYR A 234 -47.44 -2.64 31.17
C TYR A 234 -46.94 -2.07 29.84
N ILE A 235 -47.83 -1.85 28.86
CA ILE A 235 -47.47 -1.32 27.53
C ILE A 235 -46.94 0.12 27.63
N THR A 236 -47.53 0.97 28.47
CA THR A 236 -47.04 2.35 28.69
C THR A 236 -45.66 2.39 29.33
N THR A 237 -45.35 1.42 30.21
CA THR A 237 -44.03 1.34 30.87
C THR A 237 -42.95 0.80 29.93
N HIS A 238 -43.33 -0.10 29.02
CA HIS A 238 -42.40 -0.84 28.16
C HIS A 238 -42.32 -0.31 26.72
N THR A 239 -43.17 0.63 26.32
CA THR A 239 -43.21 1.24 24.98
C THR A 239 -43.53 2.74 25.07
N ASP A 240 -43.34 3.49 23.99
CA ASP A 240 -43.71 4.93 23.91
C ASP A 240 -45.21 5.13 23.62
N THR A 241 -46.06 4.15 23.93
CA THR A 241 -47.51 4.19 23.66
C THR A 241 -48.26 4.86 24.82
N LEU A 242 -49.15 5.79 24.50
CA LEU A 242 -50.08 6.40 25.45
C LEU A 242 -51.52 5.96 25.13
N PHE A 243 -52.29 5.61 26.16
CA PHE A 243 -53.69 5.20 25.99
C PHE A 243 -54.65 6.36 26.21
N THR A 244 -55.56 6.56 25.26
CA THR A 244 -56.74 7.40 25.43
C THR A 244 -57.93 6.53 25.81
N HIS A 245 -58.63 6.87 26.89
CA HIS A 245 -59.80 6.11 27.33
C HIS A 245 -61.02 6.47 26.48
N CYS A 246 -61.64 5.47 25.86
CA CYS A 246 -62.88 5.62 25.09
C CYS A 246 -63.85 4.46 25.38
N LEU A 247 -65.16 4.72 25.25
CA LEU A 247 -66.17 3.67 25.30
C LEU A 247 -66.43 3.17 23.87
N CYS A 248 -66.32 1.86 23.65
CA CYS A 248 -66.78 1.29 22.39
C CYS A 248 -68.32 1.36 22.29
N PRO A 249 -68.90 1.27 21.08
CA PRO A 249 -70.36 1.40 20.90
C PRO A 249 -71.19 0.47 21.79
N ALA A 250 -70.75 -0.78 21.99
CA ALA A 250 -71.45 -1.75 22.84
C ALA A 250 -71.41 -1.37 24.33
N CYS A 251 -70.28 -0.84 24.81
CA CYS A 251 -70.16 -0.37 26.20
C CYS A 251 -70.92 0.95 26.40
N ALA A 252 -70.87 1.85 25.42
CA ALA A 252 -71.64 3.09 25.45
C ALA A 252 -73.15 2.81 25.52
N GLU A 253 -73.65 1.83 24.77
CA GLU A 253 -75.05 1.43 24.80
C GLU A 253 -75.48 0.83 26.15
N LYS A 254 -74.61 0.04 26.80
CA LYS A 254 -74.86 -0.48 28.16
C LYS A 254 -74.94 0.65 29.19
N VAL A 255 -73.95 1.55 29.18
CA VAL A 255 -73.95 2.73 30.06
C VAL A 255 -75.18 3.59 29.80
N SER A 256 -75.60 3.76 28.54
CA SER A 256 -76.83 4.48 28.20
C SER A 256 -78.11 3.80 28.68
N LYS A 257 -78.13 2.48 28.84
CA LYS A 257 -79.27 1.72 29.38
C LYS A 257 -79.33 1.76 30.90
N ASP A 258 -78.17 1.86 31.55
CA ASP A 258 -78.03 1.91 33.02
C ASP A 258 -78.08 3.33 33.59
N LEU A 259 -77.97 4.37 32.75
CA LEU A 259 -78.18 5.75 33.16
C LEU A 259 -79.67 5.99 33.47
N PRO A 260 -80.03 6.52 34.65
CA PRO A 260 -81.40 6.85 34.95
C PRO A 260 -81.91 7.86 33.92
N LYS A 261 -83.05 7.55 33.28
CA LYS A 261 -83.74 8.51 32.41
C LYS A 261 -84.24 9.63 33.31
N ASN A 262 -83.62 10.81 33.22
CA ASN A 262 -84.16 12.01 33.84
C ASN A 262 -85.49 12.34 33.13
N GLU A 263 -86.61 12.10 33.81
CA GLU A 263 -87.90 12.74 33.52
C GLU A 263 -87.95 14.14 34.13
#